data_AF-A0A132CFT6-F1
#
_entry.id   AF-A0A132CFT6-F1
#
_cell.length_a   1.000
_cell.length_b   1.000
_cell.length_c   1.000
_cell.angle_alpha   90.00
_cell.angle_beta   90.00
_cell.angle_gamma   90.00
#
_symmetry.space_group_name_H-M   'P 1'
#
loop_
_entity.id
_entity.type
_entity.pdbx_description
1 polymer ?
#
loop_
_entity_poly.entity_id
_entity_poly.type
_entity_poly.pdbx_seq_one_letter_code
_entity_poly.pdbx_strand_id
1 'polypeptide(L)'
;MTWQGSLDSFWQQAEGPDTALYQAFIDYVIRHTQINGDFYSRSGIAMAVAGAVRRLEAAMSPFAAGQTSVSSEPSFLPQQHILPPQLKEAARG
;
A
#
# COMPACT_ATOMS: atom_id res chain seq x y z
N MET A 1 -15.30 -4.63 11.86
CA MET A 1 -16.23 -4.17 12.91
C MET A 1 -16.13 -2.66 13.00
N THR A 2 -17.24 -1.96 13.13
CA THR A 2 -17.30 -0.49 13.36
C THR A 2 -17.54 -0.21 14.83
N TRP A 3 -17.18 0.99 15.30
CA TRP A 3 -17.42 1.43 16.67
C TRP A 3 -18.93 1.46 16.97
N GLN A 4 -19.34 0.91 18.12
CA GLN A 4 -20.77 0.73 18.46
C GLN A 4 -21.28 1.75 19.49
N GLY A 5 -20.42 2.64 20.00
CA GLY A 5 -20.79 3.71 20.94
C GLY A 5 -21.15 5.01 20.25
N SER A 6 -21.33 6.08 21.03
CA SER A 6 -21.50 7.42 20.47
C SER A 6 -20.23 7.92 19.79
N LEU A 7 -20.39 8.90 18.89
CA LEU A 7 -19.27 9.56 18.24
C LEU A 7 -18.39 10.33 19.23
N ASP A 8 -18.99 10.97 20.24
CA ASP A 8 -18.23 11.68 21.28
C ASP A 8 -17.33 10.72 22.08
N SER A 9 -17.84 9.54 22.40
CA SER A 9 -17.04 8.50 23.10
C SER A 9 -15.97 7.92 22.19
N PHE A 10 -16.22 7.80 20.88
CA PHE A 10 -15.21 7.35 19.91
C PHE A 10 -13.96 8.24 19.95
N TRP A 11 -14.12 9.57 19.86
CA TRP A 11 -12.97 10.48 19.82
C TRP A 11 -12.14 10.51 21.11
N GLN A 12 -12.73 10.10 22.23
CA GLN A 12 -12.06 10.12 23.53
C GLN A 12 -11.48 8.76 23.93
N GLN A 13 -12.09 7.65 23.49
CA GLN A 13 -11.88 6.32 24.08
C GLN A 13 -11.57 5.23 23.05
N ALA A 14 -11.59 5.52 21.75
CA ALA A 14 -11.30 4.51 20.76
C ALA A 14 -9.86 3.99 20.91
N GLU A 15 -9.73 2.66 20.96
CA GLU A 15 -8.42 2.01 20.84
C GLU A 15 -7.87 2.23 19.43
N GLY A 16 -6.54 2.30 19.34
CA GLY A 16 -5.84 2.39 18.07
C GLY A 16 -6.13 1.19 17.17
N PRO A 17 -6.00 1.34 15.84
CA PRO A 17 -6.17 0.20 14.93
C PRO A 17 -5.08 -0.84 15.19
N ASP A 18 -5.38 -2.10 14.86
CA ASP A 18 -4.34 -3.11 14.69
C ASP A 18 -3.35 -2.63 13.61
N THR A 19 -2.12 -2.34 14.03
CA THR A 19 -1.11 -1.72 13.17
C THR A 19 -0.64 -2.67 12.06
N ALA A 20 -0.66 -3.98 12.30
CA ALA A 20 -0.31 -4.97 11.29
C ALA A 20 -1.39 -5.07 10.22
N LEU A 21 -2.66 -5.11 10.63
CA LEU A 21 -3.79 -5.10 9.70
C LEU A 21 -3.85 -3.78 8.91
N TYR A 22 -3.63 -2.65 9.58
CA TYR A 22 -3.55 -1.34 8.94
C TYR A 22 -2.46 -1.29 7.87
N GLN A 23 -1.24 -1.75 8.19
CA GLN A 23 -0.14 -1.74 7.23
C GLN A 23 -0.41 -2.67 6.04
N ALA A 24 -0.93 -3.88 6.30
CA ALA A 24 -1.28 -4.83 5.24
C ALA A 24 -2.32 -4.24 4.27
N PHE A 25 -3.32 -3.53 4.80
CA PHE A 25 -4.32 -2.83 4.00
C PHE A 25 -3.69 -1.72 3.15
N ILE A 26 -2.87 -0.84 3.75
CA ILE A 26 -2.22 0.25 3.02
C ILE A 26 -1.29 -0.29 1.93
N ASP A 27 -0.48 -1.31 2.22
CA ASP A 27 0.39 -1.95 1.23
C ASP A 27 -0.41 -2.56 0.08
N TYR A 28 -1.57 -3.16 0.37
CA TYR A 28 -2.45 -3.68 -0.66
C TYR A 28 -2.97 -2.56 -1.55
N VAL A 29 -3.52 -1.49 -0.96
CA VAL A 29 -4.09 -0.37 -1.72
C VAL A 29 -3.01 0.29 -2.59
N ILE A 30 -1.85 0.64 -2.01
CA ILE A 30 -0.73 1.25 -2.75
C ILE A 30 -0.36 0.42 -3.97
N ARG A 31 -0.19 -0.90 -3.81
CA ARG A 31 0.24 -1.78 -4.91
C ARG A 31 -0.77 -1.91 -6.04
N HIS A 32 -2.07 -1.85 -5.74
CA HIS A 32 -3.11 -2.19 -6.71
C HIS A 32 -3.74 -0.97 -7.39
N THR A 33 -3.71 0.19 -6.73
CA THR A 33 -4.41 1.39 -7.21
C THR A 33 -3.48 2.54 -7.60
N GLN A 34 -2.25 2.60 -7.09
CA GLN A 34 -1.37 3.75 -7.32
C GLN A 34 -0.31 3.49 -8.40
N ILE A 35 0.12 4.56 -9.05
CA ILE A 35 1.26 4.60 -9.98
C ILE A 35 2.28 5.58 -9.41
N ASN A 36 3.55 5.17 -9.32
CA ASN A 36 4.63 6.03 -8.83
C ASN A 36 4.90 7.19 -9.79
N GLY A 37 4.99 8.41 -9.26
CA GLY A 37 5.29 9.63 -10.01
C GLY A 37 4.67 10.87 -9.39
N ASP A 38 4.84 12.00 -10.06
CA ASP A 38 4.21 13.28 -9.72
C ASP A 38 3.97 14.11 -10.99
N PHE A 39 3.16 15.17 -10.90
CA PHE A 39 2.77 15.99 -12.04
C PHE A 39 3.66 17.21 -12.28
N TYR A 40 4.62 17.50 -11.41
CA TYR A 40 5.33 18.78 -11.37
C TYR A 40 6.80 18.65 -11.74
N SER A 41 7.40 17.48 -11.56
CA SER A 41 8.78 17.21 -11.89
C SER A 41 8.89 16.39 -13.17
N ARG A 42 9.90 16.69 -14.00
CA ARG A 42 10.14 15.92 -15.23
C ARG A 42 10.40 14.44 -14.94
N SER A 43 11.11 14.15 -13.85
CA SER A 43 11.34 12.79 -13.37
C SER A 43 10.05 12.11 -12.90
N GLY A 44 9.19 12.82 -12.17
CA GLY A 44 7.91 12.33 -11.69
C GLY A 44 6.96 11.98 -12.82
N ILE A 45 6.85 12.87 -13.81
CA ILE A 45 6.03 12.65 -15.01
C ILE A 45 6.55 11.43 -15.77
N ALA A 46 7.88 11.31 -15.94
CA ALA A 46 8.47 10.15 -16.62
C ALA A 46 8.16 8.82 -15.92
N MET A 47 8.23 8.79 -14.58
CA MET A 47 7.85 7.61 -13.80
C MET A 47 6.36 7.27 -13.96
N ALA A 48 5.48 8.29 -13.87
CA ALA A 48 4.04 8.09 -14.00
C ALA A 48 3.65 7.56 -15.38
N VAL A 49 4.23 8.12 -16.45
CA VAL A 49 4.00 7.68 -17.84
C VAL A 49 4.43 6.22 -18.01
N ALA A 50 5.65 5.87 -17.58
CA ALA A 50 6.16 4.51 -17.70
C ALA A 50 5.31 3.50 -16.91
N GLY A 51 4.84 3.88 -15.72
CA GLY A 51 3.95 3.04 -14.91
C GLY A 51 2.56 2.87 -15.52
N ALA A 52 1.98 3.94 -16.06
CA ALA A 52 0.67 3.90 -16.71
C ALA A 52 0.66 3.00 -17.95
N VAL A 53 1.67 3.14 -18.83
CA VAL A 53 1.82 2.29 -20.02
C VAL A 53 1.85 0.82 -19.63
N ARG A 54 2.73 0.44 -18.67
CA ARG A 54 2.85 -0.95 -18.19
C ARG A 54 1.51 -1.49 -17.67
N ARG A 55 0.74 -0.69 -16.93
CA ARG A 55 -0.53 -1.11 -16.33
C ARG A 55 -1.61 -1.33 -17.39
N LEU A 56 -1.67 -0.45 -18.39
CA LEU A 56 -2.60 -0.56 -19.52
C LEU A 56 -2.26 -1.77 -20.39
N GLU A 57 -0.99 -1.97 -20.75
CA GLU A 57 -0.54 -3.12 -21.53
C GLU A 57 -0.81 -4.45 -20.84
N ALA A 58 -0.61 -4.52 -19.52
CA ALA A 58 -0.94 -5.70 -18.72
C ALA A 58 -2.44 -6.02 -18.74
N ALA A 59 -3.31 -4.99 -18.69
CA ALA A 59 -4.76 -5.17 -18.75
C ALA A 59 -5.25 -5.62 -20.14
N MET A 60 -4.51 -5.29 -21.20
CA MET A 60 -4.88 -5.61 -22.58
C MET A 60 -4.35 -6.97 -23.08
N SER A 61 -3.53 -7.68 -22.30
CA SER A 61 -2.99 -8.98 -22.71
C SER A 61 -4.05 -10.09 -22.61
N PRO A 62 -4.38 -10.84 -23.68
CA PRO A 62 -5.38 -11.91 -23.65
C PRO A 62 -5.06 -13.05 -22.68
N PHE A 63 -3.78 -13.20 -22.30
CA PHE A 63 -3.30 -14.17 -21.32
C PHE A 63 -3.40 -13.70 -19.85
N ALA A 64 -3.76 -12.43 -19.60
CA ALA A 64 -3.97 -11.89 -18.26
C ALA A 64 -5.35 -12.27 -17.69
N ALA A 65 -6.36 -12.44 -18.55
CA ALA A 65 -7.73 -12.80 -18.15
C ALA A 65 -7.88 -14.28 -17.70
N GLY A 66 -6.88 -15.14 -17.98
CA GLY A 66 -6.92 -16.58 -17.69
C GLY A 66 -6.10 -17.05 -16.48
N GLN A 67 -5.36 -16.16 -15.81
CA GLN A 67 -4.57 -16.49 -14.62
C GLN A 67 -5.26 -16.02 -13.34
N THR A 68 -6.55 -16.30 -13.20
CA THR A 68 -7.23 -16.42 -11.90
C THR A 68 -7.23 -17.88 -11.47
N SER A 69 -6.08 -18.56 -11.58
CA SER A 69 -5.88 -19.79 -10.82
C SER A 69 -5.67 -19.39 -9.37
N VAL A 70 -6.72 -19.57 -8.57
CA VAL A 70 -6.66 -19.65 -7.11
C VAL A 70 -5.58 -20.69 -6.77
N SER A 71 -4.39 -20.26 -6.33
CA SER A 71 -3.42 -21.04 -5.53
C SER A 71 -2.15 -20.26 -5.26
N SER A 72 -2.23 -19.32 -4.32
CA SER A 72 -1.28 -19.14 -3.23
C SER A 72 -1.72 -17.87 -2.51
N GLU A 73 -2.28 -18.03 -1.31
CA GLU A 73 -2.34 -16.93 -0.33
C GLU A 73 -1.02 -16.16 -0.40
N PRO A 74 -1.00 -14.84 -0.63
CA PRO A 74 0.21 -14.08 -0.43
C PRO A 74 0.52 -14.27 1.05
N SER A 75 1.58 -15.02 1.36
CA SER A 75 2.09 -15.05 2.72
C SER A 75 2.40 -13.59 3.05
N PHE A 76 1.56 -13.00 3.90
CA PHE A 76 1.82 -11.70 4.53
C PHE A 76 2.95 -11.91 5.52
N LEU A 77 4.14 -12.22 5.01
CA LEU A 77 5.35 -12.07 5.79
C LEU A 77 5.57 -10.56 5.87
N PRO A 78 5.49 -9.95 7.07
CA PRO A 78 5.86 -8.55 7.20
C PRO A 78 7.28 -8.43 6.66
N GLN A 79 7.46 -7.55 5.66
CA GLN A 79 8.81 -7.16 5.30
C GLN A 79 9.45 -6.63 6.57
N GLN A 80 10.56 -7.24 6.98
CA GLN A 80 11.36 -6.72 8.07
C GLN A 80 11.68 -5.28 7.69
N HIS A 81 11.10 -4.35 8.43
CA HIS A 81 11.28 -2.93 8.22
C HIS A 81 12.76 -2.63 8.44
N ILE A 82 13.55 -2.66 7.36
CA ILE A 82 14.92 -2.15 7.36
C ILE A 82 14.75 -0.64 7.45
N LEU A 83 14.71 -0.16 8.68
CA LEU A 83 14.69 1.27 8.98
C LEU A 83 15.84 1.92 8.17
N PRO A 84 15.55 2.92 7.31
CA PRO A 84 16.58 3.65 6.59
C PRO A 84 17.68 4.08 7.57
N PRO A 85 18.98 4.03 7.20
CA PRO A 85 20.09 4.29 8.13
C PRO A 85 19.91 5.61 8.90
N GLN A 86 19.33 6.60 8.22
CA GLN A 86 19.07 7.96 8.71
C GLN A 86 18.08 8.02 9.89
N LEU A 87 17.21 7.02 10.06
CA LEU A 87 16.25 6.95 11.16
C LEU A 87 16.77 6.16 12.38
N LYS A 88 17.89 5.44 12.25
CA LYS A 88 18.46 4.65 13.37
C LYS A 88 19.13 5.52 14.43
N GLU A 89 19.53 6.73 14.06
CA GLU A 89 20.18 7.68 14.97
C GLU A 89 19.16 8.46 15.80
N ALA A 90 17.97 8.73 15.27
CA ALA A 90 16.89 9.43 15.98
C ALA A 90 16.27 8.61 17.13
N ALA A 91 16.44 7.28 17.14
CA ALA A 91 15.95 6.39 18.20
C ALA A 91 16.98 6.14 19.33
N ARG A 92 18.14 6.81 19.29
CA ARG A 92 19.20 6.73 20.32
C ARG A 92 19.40 8.05 21.08
N GLY A 93 18.40 8.92 21.10
CA GLY A 93 18.34 10.15 21.88
C GLY A 93 17.13 10.16 22.79
#